data_AF-A0A231RCD2-F1
#
_entry.id   AF-A0A231RCD2-F1
#
_cell.length_a   1.000
_cell.length_b   1.000
_cell.length_c   1.000
_cell.angle_alpha   90.00
_cell.angle_beta   90.00
_cell.angle_gamma   90.00
#
_symmetry.space_group_name_H-M   'P 1'
#
loop_
_entity.id
_entity.type
_entity.pdbx_description
1 polymer ?
#
loop_
_entity_poly.entity_id
_entity_poly.type
_entity_poly.pdbx_seq_one_letter_code
_entity_poly.pdbx_strand_id
1 'polypeptide(L)'
;MEFPSWFQSAIQERLDEVSARIQFQPDLRKYREEEKSAFEALFSCVNMTQCQEYTEWEDKHHYYRGLENERLYLQGMRDGARLAIALMSDPFAEQEGEANSAKSESEH
;
A
#
# COMPACT_ATOMS: atom_id res chain seq x y z
N MET A 1 13.50 8.07 -14.43
CA MET A 1 12.46 9.11 -14.55
C MET A 1 12.14 9.57 -13.15
N GLU A 2 12.13 10.88 -12.92
CA GLU A 2 11.65 11.44 -11.65
C GLU A 2 10.17 11.77 -11.79
N PHE A 3 9.35 11.31 -10.85
CA PHE A 3 7.95 11.69 -10.82
C PHE A 3 7.80 13.09 -10.23
N PRO A 4 6.85 13.90 -10.70
CA PRO A 4 6.54 15.18 -10.07
C PRO A 4 6.23 15.02 -8.58
N SER A 5 6.60 16.01 -7.76
CA SER A 5 6.39 15.98 -6.30
C SER A 5 4.92 15.83 -5.92
N TRP A 6 4.01 16.44 -6.67
CA TRP A 6 2.57 16.28 -6.47
C TRP A 6 2.12 14.82 -6.63
N PHE A 7 2.70 14.10 -7.59
CA PHE A 7 2.36 12.70 -7.85
C PHE A 7 2.88 11.80 -6.74
N GLN A 8 4.13 12.00 -6.32
CA GLN A 8 4.70 11.27 -5.18
C GLN A 8 3.89 11.49 -3.90
N SER A 9 3.46 12.74 -3.65
CA SER A 9 2.64 13.10 -2.49
C SER A 9 1.28 12.40 -2.53
N ALA A 10 0.61 12.38 -3.69
CA ALA A 10 -0.67 11.71 -3.86
C ALA A 10 -0.57 10.18 -3.66
N ILE A 11 0.50 9.56 -4.17
CA ILE A 11 0.75 8.13 -3.94
C ILE A 11 1.03 7.83 -2.46
N GLN A 12 1.81 8.68 -1.79
CA GLN A 12 2.09 8.53 -0.36
C GLN A 12 0.82 8.67 0.49
N GLU A 13 0.01 9.70 0.23
CA GLU A 13 -1.27 9.91 0.93
C GLU A 13 -2.21 8.70 0.76
N ARG A 14 -2.28 8.17 -0.46
CA ARG A 14 -3.05 6.95 -0.74
C ARG A 14 -2.52 5.75 0.04
N LEU A 15 -1.20 5.57 0.09
CA LEU A 15 -0.58 4.48 0.83
C LEU A 15 -0.86 4.59 2.33
N ASP A 16 -0.78 5.79 2.89
CA ASP A 16 -1.03 6.06 4.31
C ASP A 16 -2.50 5.77 4.67
N GLU A 17 -3.44 6.21 3.83
CA GLU A 17 -4.87 5.94 3.98
C GLU A 17 -5.16 4.43 3.98
N VAL A 18 -4.62 3.72 2.99
CA VAL A 18 -4.82 2.27 2.84
C VAL A 18 -4.19 1.52 4.00
N SER A 19 -2.99 1.91 4.44
CA SER A 19 -2.29 1.29 5.57
C SER A 19 -3.10 1.42 6.85
N ALA A 20 -3.60 2.62 7.15
CA ALA A 20 -4.47 2.86 8.31
C ALA A 20 -5.73 2.00 8.25
N ARG A 21 -6.36 1.87 7.09
CA ARG A 21 -7.56 1.02 6.93
C ARG A 21 -7.28 -0.46 7.09
N ILE A 22 -6.19 -0.96 6.49
CA ILE A 22 -5.81 -2.38 6.56
C ILE A 22 -5.53 -2.77 8.00
N GLN A 23 -4.86 -1.90 8.76
CA GLN A 23 -4.65 -2.12 10.20
C GLN A 23 -5.99 -2.47 10.87
N PHE A 24 -7.03 -1.64 10.76
CA PHE A 24 -8.30 -1.90 11.46
C PHE A 24 -9.24 -2.91 10.78
N GLN A 25 -8.77 -3.73 9.82
CA GLN A 25 -9.62 -4.73 9.19
C GLN A 25 -10.02 -5.85 10.16
N PRO A 26 -11.31 -6.25 10.19
CA PRO A 26 -11.82 -7.26 11.12
C PRO A 26 -11.08 -8.60 11.07
N ASP A 27 -10.68 -9.04 9.88
CA ASP A 27 -10.00 -10.32 9.70
C ASP A 27 -8.62 -10.37 10.36
N LEU A 28 -7.95 -9.21 10.47
CA LEU A 28 -6.64 -9.11 11.11
C LEU A 28 -6.74 -8.92 12.63
N ARG A 29 -7.95 -8.68 13.15
CA ARG A 29 -8.18 -8.42 14.57
C ARG A 29 -7.69 -9.57 15.44
N LYS A 30 -8.00 -10.81 15.06
CA LYS A 30 -7.58 -12.00 15.82
C LYS A 30 -6.06 -12.05 15.98
N TYR A 31 -5.33 -11.90 14.88
CA TYR A 31 -3.87 -11.96 14.87
C TYR A 31 -3.23 -10.80 15.62
N ARG A 32 -3.84 -9.60 15.56
CA ARG A 32 -3.44 -8.45 16.39
C ARG A 32 -3.60 -8.74 17.89
N GLU A 33 -4.73 -9.31 18.29
CA GLU A 33 -4.99 -9.65 19.69
C GLU A 33 -4.00 -10.73 20.18
N GLU A 34 -3.68 -11.72 19.35
CA GLU A 34 -2.68 -12.76 19.63
C GLU A 34 -1.26 -12.20 19.76
N GLU A 35 -0.84 -11.31 18.85
CA GLU A 35 0.45 -10.61 18.89
C GLU A 35 0.56 -9.74 20.14
N LYS A 36 -0.48 -8.96 20.44
CA LYS A 36 -0.54 -8.11 21.63
C LYS A 36 -0.44 -8.93 22.92
N SER A 37 -1.18 -10.04 23.01
CA SER A 37 -1.13 -10.91 24.17
C SER A 37 0.24 -11.55 24.35
N ALA A 38 0.93 -11.93 23.27
CA ALA A 38 2.30 -12.45 23.34
C ALA A 38 3.30 -11.36 23.75
N PHE A 39 3.10 -10.13 23.27
CA PHE A 39 3.91 -8.98 23.67
C PHE A 39 3.75 -8.67 25.18
N GLU A 40 2.53 -8.72 25.71
CA GLU A 40 2.30 -8.53 27.15
C GLU A 40 2.96 -9.63 27.99
N ALA A 41 2.97 -10.88 27.51
CA ALA A 41 3.61 -12.01 28.18
C ALA A 41 5.13 -11.84 28.33
N LEU A 42 5.80 -11.14 27.41
CA LEU A 42 7.24 -10.85 27.49
C LEU A 42 7.65 -10.16 28.79
N PHE A 43 6.81 -9.27 29.32
CA PHE A 43 7.11 -8.50 30.54
C PHE A 43 6.97 -9.33 31.82
N SER A 44 6.41 -10.53 31.72
CA SER A 44 6.35 -11.48 32.83
C SER A 44 7.68 -12.24 32.99
N CYS A 45 8.57 -12.18 31.99
CA CYS A 45 9.85 -12.88 32.01
C CYS A 45 10.99 -12.00 32.53
N VAL A 46 11.78 -12.57 33.45
CA VAL A 46 12.94 -11.92 34.09
C VAL A 46 14.10 -11.70 33.10
N ASN A 47 14.17 -12.44 31.99
CA ASN A 47 15.24 -12.33 31.00
C ASN A 47 14.69 -12.48 29.57
N MET A 48 14.36 -11.34 28.94
CA MET A 48 13.66 -11.28 27.63
C MET A 48 14.34 -12.05 26.50
N THR A 49 15.67 -12.14 26.48
CA THR A 49 16.43 -12.76 25.37
C THR A 49 16.55 -14.29 25.45
N GLN A 50 16.12 -14.92 26.54
CA GLN A 50 16.16 -16.38 26.73
C GLN A 50 14.78 -17.00 26.95
N CYS A 51 13.72 -16.19 26.87
CA CYS A 51 12.37 -16.65 27.17
C CYS A 51 11.65 -17.15 25.93
N GLN A 52 10.97 -18.29 26.07
CA GLN A 52 10.14 -18.90 25.03
C GLN A 52 9.08 -17.91 24.50
N GLU A 53 8.60 -17.03 25.38
CA GLU A 53 7.65 -15.96 25.11
C GLU A 53 8.16 -14.97 24.07
N TYR A 54 9.49 -14.76 23.96
CA TYR A 54 10.08 -13.92 22.92
C TYR A 54 9.96 -14.55 21.55
N THR A 55 10.30 -15.84 21.42
CA THR A 55 10.13 -16.57 20.16
C THR A 55 8.66 -16.62 19.75
N GLU A 56 7.75 -16.86 20.70
CA GLU A 56 6.31 -16.89 20.41
C GLU A 56 5.76 -15.52 19.97
N TRP A 57 6.24 -14.42 20.57
CA TRP A 57 5.87 -13.08 20.13
C TRP A 57 6.46 -12.75 18.75
N GLU A 58 7.75 -13.07 18.52
CA GLU A 58 8.44 -12.82 17.25
C GLU A 58 7.73 -13.50 16.07
N ASP A 59 7.35 -14.77 16.24
CA ASP A 59 6.59 -15.53 15.24
C ASP A 59 5.25 -14.87 14.92
N LYS A 60 4.47 -14.51 15.96
CA LYS A 60 3.16 -13.86 15.81
C LYS A 60 3.29 -12.48 15.17
N HIS A 61 4.31 -11.72 15.56
CA HIS A 61 4.59 -10.39 15.03
C HIS A 61 4.93 -10.45 13.53
N HIS A 62 5.83 -11.35 13.13
CA HIS A 62 6.19 -11.50 11.72
C HIS A 62 5.04 -12.03 10.87
N TYR A 63 4.27 -12.99 11.39
CA TYR A 63 3.09 -13.49 10.70
C TYR A 63 2.05 -12.38 10.47
N TYR A 64 1.73 -11.62 11.51
CA TYR A 64 0.81 -10.48 11.43
C TYR A 64 1.28 -9.43 10.42
N ARG A 65 2.56 -9.04 10.48
CA ARG A 65 3.17 -8.10 9.52
C ARG A 65 3.16 -8.62 8.09
N GLY A 66 3.36 -9.93 7.91
CA GLY A 66 3.27 -10.59 6.62
C GLY A 66 1.89 -10.44 5.97
N LEU A 67 0.83 -10.66 6.76
CA LEU A 67 -0.55 -10.47 6.30
C LEU A 67 -0.86 -9.01 5.94
N GLU A 68 -0.40 -8.03 6.73
CA GLU A 68 -0.55 -6.60 6.40
C GLU A 68 0.13 -6.26 5.07
N ASN A 69 1.37 -6.72 4.87
CA ASN A 69 2.14 -6.47 3.66
C ASN A 69 1.49 -7.09 2.42
N GLU A 70 0.95 -8.31 2.54
CA GLU A 70 0.23 -8.97 1.44
C GLU A 70 -0.99 -8.17 1.02
N ARG A 71 -1.80 -7.69 1.98
CA ARG A 71 -2.98 -6.87 1.70
C ARG A 71 -2.60 -5.53 1.06
N LEU A 72 -1.53 -4.89 1.55
CA LEU A 72 -1.00 -3.67 0.98
C LEU A 72 -0.55 -3.87 -0.48
N TYR A 73 0.17 -4.96 -0.75
CA TYR A 73 0.60 -5.31 -2.10
C TYR A 73 -0.59 -5.49 -3.06
N LEU A 74 -1.60 -6.28 -2.67
CA LEU A 74 -2.79 -6.51 -3.50
C LEU A 74 -3.58 -5.22 -3.75
N GLN A 75 -3.70 -4.35 -2.74
CA GLN A 75 -4.38 -3.06 -2.89
C GLN A 75 -3.58 -2.11 -3.79
N GLY A 76 -2.26 -2.07 -3.65
CA GLY A 76 -1.36 -1.30 -4.53
C GLY A 76 -1.46 -1.74 -5.99
N MET A 77 -1.50 -3.05 -6.25
CA MET A 77 -1.71 -3.61 -7.59
C MET A 77 -3.06 -3.18 -8.19
N ARG A 78 -4.13 -3.19 -7.39
CA ARG A 78 -5.46 -2.71 -7.83
C ARG A 78 -5.45 -1.22 -8.16
N ASP A 79 -4.85 -0.40 -7.30
CA ASP A 79 -4.82 1.04 -7.50
C ASP A 79 -3.94 1.42 -8.71
N GLY A 80 -2.81 0.73 -8.91
CA GLY A 80 -1.98 0.86 -10.10
C GLY A 80 -2.70 0.46 -11.40
N ALA A 81 -3.45 -0.65 -11.39
CA ALA A 81 -4.25 -1.05 -12.55
C ALA A 81 -5.34 -0.02 -12.89
N ARG A 82 -6.02 0.54 -11.87
CA ARG A 82 -7.00 1.62 -12.06
C ARG A 82 -6.37 2.87 -12.65
N LEU A 83 -5.20 3.27 -12.15
CA LEU A 83 -4.46 4.42 -12.67
C LEU A 83 -4.10 4.21 -14.15
N ALA A 84 -3.57 3.02 -14.50
CA ALA A 84 -3.24 2.70 -15.88
C ALA A 84 -4.48 2.76 -16.79
N ILE A 85 -5.60 2.16 -16.37
CA ILE A 85 -6.86 2.20 -17.13
C ILE A 85 -7.34 3.64 -17.32
N ALA A 86 -7.31 4.47 -16.26
CA ALA A 86 -7.74 5.86 -16.34
C ALA A 86 -6.88 6.67 -17.33
N LEU A 87 -5.56 6.46 -17.32
CA LEU A 87 -4.64 7.13 -18.25
C LEU A 87 -4.82 6.65 -19.70
N MET A 88 -5.10 5.36 -19.91
CA MET A 88 -5.33 4.80 -21.24
C MET A 88 -6.72 5.13 -21.81
N SER A 89 -7.71 5.36 -20.95
CA SER A 89 -9.09 5.68 -21.35
C SER A 89 -9.32 7.19 -21.47
N ASP A 90 -8.27 8.01 -21.35
CA ASP A 90 -8.36 9.46 -21.38
C ASP A 90 -8.68 9.95 -22.80
N PRO A 91 -9.88 10.49 -23.07
CA PRO A 91 -10.26 10.99 -24.40
C PRO A 91 -9.46 12.24 -24.81
N PHE A 92 -8.74 12.88 -23.89
CA PHE A 92 -7.88 14.02 -24.21
C PHE A 92 -6.54 13.62 -24.84
N ALA A 93 -6.15 12.33 -24.80
CA ALA A 93 -4.97 11.84 -25.51
C ALA A 93 -5.11 11.91 -27.04
N GLU A 94 -6.35 11.97 -27.56
CA GLU A 94 -6.63 12.03 -29.00
C GLU A 94 -6.66 13.47 -29.55
N GLN A 95 -6.92 14.49 -28.72
CA GLN A 95 -7.09 15.88 -29.19
C GLN A 95 -5.77 16.60 -29.52
N GLU A 96 -4.62 16.17 -28.98
CA GLU A 96 -3.32 16.73 -29.37
C GLU A 96 -2.86 16.27 -30.77
N GLY A 97 -3.42 15.17 -31.28
CA GLY A 97 -3.16 14.67 -32.65
C GLY A 97 -3.89 15.48 -33.73
N GLU A 98 -5.16 15.82 -33.51
CA GLU A 98 -5.98 16.53 -34.50
C GLU A 98 -5.61 18.02 -34.63
N ALA A 99 -5.24 18.68 -33.52
CA ALA A 99 -4.84 20.10 -33.54
C ALA A 99 -3.54 20.35 -34.35
N ASN A 100 -2.62 19.38 -34.37
CA ASN A 100 -1.38 19.46 -35.15
C ASN A 100 -1.56 19.09 -36.64
N SER A 101 -2.56 18.27 -36.96
CA SER A 101 -2.94 17.95 -38.35
C SER A 101 -3.64 19.14 -39.03
N ALA A 102 -4.58 19.79 -38.34
CA ALA A 102 -5.31 20.95 -38.87
C ALA A 102 -4.41 22.18 -39.12
N LYS A 103 -3.33 22.33 -38.36
CA LYS A 103 -2.37 23.43 -38.54
C LYS A 103 -1.50 23.23 -39.79
N SER A 104 -1.18 21.98 -40.11
CA SER A 104 -0.37 21.61 -41.28
C SER A 104 -1.12 21.73 -42.61
N GLU A 105 -2.45 21.56 -42.61
CA GLU A 105 -3.30 21.76 -43.80
C GLU A 105 -3.64 23.24 -44.07
N SER A 106 -3.45 24.13 -43.10
CA SER A 106 -3.70 25.59 -43.28
C SER A 106 -2.50 26.36 -43.84
N GLU A 107 -1.34 25.70 -43.99
CA GLU A 107 -0.09 26.28 -44.50
C GLU A 107 0.28 25.79 -45.93
N HIS A 108 -0.68 25.23 -46.69
CA HIS A 108 -0.53 24.90 -48.12
C HIS A 108 -1.60 25.57 -48.99
#